data_AF-A0A942GA61-F1
#
_entry.id   AF-A0A942GA61-F1
#
_cell.length_a   1.000
_cell.length_b   1.000
_cell.length_c   1.000
_cell.angle_alpha   90.00
_cell.angle_beta   90.00
_cell.angle_gamma   90.00
#
_symmetry.space_group_name_H-M   'P 1'
#
loop_
_entity.id
_entity.type
_entity.pdbx_description
1 polymer ?
#
loop_
_entity_poly.entity_id
_entity_poly.type
_entity_poly.pdbx_seq_one_letter_code
_entity_poly.pdbx_strand_id
1 'polypeptide(L)' 'DEATTVGGLVVEQLGRIPVIGDRVEITGHSFEVLSVRRRIAERVRIQAPTATPPQQN' A
#
# COMPACT_ATOMS: atom_id res chain seq x y z
N ASP A 1 6.80 -13.65 -4.52
CA ASP A 1 5.64 -12.93 -5.04
C ASP A 1 4.64 -13.90 -5.64
N GLU A 2 3.55 -14.17 -4.92
CA GLU A 2 2.43 -14.96 -5.45
C GLU A 2 1.19 -14.08 -5.69
N ALA A 3 1.09 -12.95 -4.98
CA ALA A 3 -0.01 -12.02 -5.13
C ALA A 3 -0.17 -11.49 -6.56
N THR A 4 -1.34 -11.74 -7.14
CA THR A 4 -1.73 -11.27 -8.48
C THR A 4 -2.62 -10.02 -8.43
N THR A 5 -2.89 -9.48 -7.24
CA THR A 5 -3.77 -8.32 -7.01
C THR A 5 -3.14 -7.34 -6.02
N VAL A 6 -3.52 -6.06 -6.10
CA VAL A 6 -3.06 -5.04 -5.15
C VAL A 6 -3.47 -5.40 -3.71
N GLY A 7 -4.69 -5.90 -3.52
CA GLY A 7 -5.16 -6.30 -2.19
C GLY A 7 -4.36 -7.48 -1.61
N GLY A 8 -4.03 -8.47 -2.44
CA GLY A 8 -3.17 -9.58 -2.04
C GLY A 8 -1.74 -9.13 -1.71
N LEU A 9 -1.18 -8.21 -2.52
CA LEU A 9 0.15 -7.66 -2.30
C LEU A 9 0.24 -6.92 -0.96
N VAL A 10 -0.79 -6.14 -0.60
CA VAL A 10 -0.83 -5.45 0.70
C VAL A 10 -0.90 -6.45 1.86
N VAL A 11 -1.64 -7.55 1.73
CA VAL A 11 -1.71 -8.61 2.75
C VAL A 11 -0.35 -9.29 2.91
N GLU A 12 0.30 -9.64 1.80
CA GLU A 12 1.65 -10.24 1.80
C GLU A 12 2.65 -9.30 2.48
N GLN A 13 2.63 -8.00 2.15
CA GLN A 13 3.55 -7.02 2.72
C GLN A 13 3.32 -6.76 4.22
N LEU A 14 2.07 -6.81 4.69
CA LEU A 14 1.74 -6.64 6.10
C LEU A 14 2.01 -7.89 6.94
N GLY A 15 1.97 -9.08 6.33
CA GLY A 15 2.09 -10.37 7.04
C GLY A 15 0.91 -10.68 7.98
N ARG A 16 -0.20 -9.94 7.87
CA ARG A 16 -1.40 -10.10 8.69
C ARG A 16 -2.64 -9.64 7.93
N ILE A 17 -3.81 -9.90 8.51
CA ILE A 17 -5.06 -9.32 7.99
C ILE A 17 -4.97 -7.79 8.10
N PRO A 18 -5.19 -7.04 7.01
CA PRO A 18 -5.15 -5.58 7.01
C PRO A 18 -6.34 -5.00 7.78
N VAL A 19 -6.14 -3.81 8.33
CA VAL A 19 -7.18 -2.95 8.89
C VAL A 19 -7.19 -1.60 8.17
N ILE A 20 -8.29 -0.87 8.24
CA ILE A 20 -8.40 0.47 7.65
C ILE A 20 -7.36 1.38 8.30
N GLY A 21 -6.64 2.15 7.48
CA GLY A 21 -5.55 3.02 7.91
C GLY A 21 -4.17 2.36 7.91
N ASP A 22 -4.08 1.04 7.71
CA ASP A 22 -2.79 0.40 7.49
C ASP A 22 -2.07 1.01 6.29
N ARG A 23 -0.77 1.25 6.46
CA ARG A 23 0.09 1.80 5.42
C ARG A 23 1.32 0.92 5.20
N VAL A 24 1.63 0.64 3.94
CA VAL A 24 2.86 -0.03 3.53
C VAL A 24 3.57 0.75 2.44
N GLU A 25 4.89 0.65 2.39
CA GLU A 25 5.69 1.19 1.30
C GLU A 25 6.18 0.08 0.39
N ILE A 26 5.93 0.23 -0.91
CA ILE A 26 6.33 -0.73 -1.93
C ILE A 26 6.92 0.08 -3.07
N THR A 27 8.18 -0.19 -3.42
CA THR A 27 8.91 0.49 -4.51
C THR A 27 8.83 2.03 -4.43
N GLY A 28 8.88 2.59 -3.22
CA GLY A 28 8.80 4.04 -2.96
C GLY A 28 7.38 4.62 -3.05
N HIS A 29 6.37 3.83 -3.37
CA HIS A 29 4.97 4.24 -3.33
C HIS A 29 4.36 3.90 -1.97
N SER A 30 3.54 4.79 -1.43
CA SER A 30 2.79 4.51 -0.20
C SER A 30 1.40 3.97 -0.54
N PHE A 31 1.06 2.82 0.03
CA PHE A 31 -0.24 2.17 -0.11
C PHE A 31 -0.98 2.28 1.22
N GLU A 32 -2.16 2.89 1.21
CA GLU A 32 -3.01 3.07 2.39
C GLU A 32 -4.34 2.33 2.22
N VAL A 33 -4.67 1.48 3.18
CA VAL A 33 -5.90 0.70 3.19
C VAL A 33 -7.08 1.59 3.56
N LEU A 34 -8.02 1.76 2.63
CA LEU A 34 -9.23 2.56 2.82
C LEU A 34 -10.47 1.71 3.13
N SER A 35 -10.46 0.42 2.74
CA SER A 35 -11.54 -0.55 3.02
C SER A 35 -10.97 -1.96 3.03
N VAL A 36 -11.58 -2.85 3.82
CA VAL A 36 -11.22 -4.27 3.92
C VAL A 36 -12.48 -5.11 3.73
N ARG A 37 -12.39 -6.13 2.87
CA ARG A 37 -13.46 -7.11 2.66
C ARG A 37 -12.88 -8.52 2.69
N ARG A 38 -13.51 -9.44 3.44
CA ARG A 38 -13.12 -10.87 3.47
C ARG A 38 -11.61 -11.10 3.65
N ARG A 39 -10.97 -10.33 4.54
CA ARG A 39 -9.53 -10.38 4.90
C ARG A 39 -8.56 -9.80 3.87
N ILE A 40 -9.03 -9.17 2.81
CA ILE A 40 -8.19 -8.49 1.82
C ILE A 40 -8.49 -6.99 1.80
N ALA A 41 -7.49 -6.18 1.45
CA ALA A 41 -7.73 -4.76 1.18
C ALA A 41 -8.58 -4.64 -0.10
N GLU A 42 -9.77 -4.07 0.04
CA GLU A 42 -10.72 -3.88 -1.06
C GLU A 42 -10.47 -2.57 -1.80
N ARG A 43 -10.13 -1.51 -1.05
CA ARG A 43 -9.80 -0.20 -1.60
C ARG A 43 -8.50 0.28 -1.00
N VAL A 44 -7.58 0.65 -1.88
CA VAL A 44 -6.24 1.12 -1.51
C VAL A 44 -5.96 2.44 -2.21
N ARG A 45 -5.48 3.43 -1.46
CA ARG A 45 -4.93 4.66 -2.03
C ARG A 45 -3.45 4.47 -2.23
N ILE A 46 -2.98 4.76 -3.44
CA ILE A 46 -1.56 4.74 -3.79
C ILE A 46 -1.12 6.19 -3.96
N GLN A 47 -0.04 6.57 -3.29
CA GLN A 47 0.61 7.85 -3.51
C GLN A 47 1.98 7.57 -4.13
N ALA A 48 2.28 8.29 -5.22
CA ALA A 48 3.61 8.25 -5.82
C ALA A 48 4.65 8.71 -4.78
N PRO A 49 5.89 8.20 -4.85
CA PRO A 49 6.99 8.77 -4.11
C PRO A 49 6.98 10.28 -4.34
N THR A 50 6.94 11.05 -3.26
CA THR A 50 7.14 12.48 -3.39
C THR A 50 8.55 12.64 -3.92
N ALA A 51 8.69 12.98 -5.20
CA ALA A 51 9.97 13.43 -5.73
C ALA A 51 10.36 14.59 -4.82
N THR A 52 11.38 14.41 -4.00
CA THR A 52 11.96 15.53 -3.25
C THR A 52 12.35 16.52 -4.34
N PRO A 53 11.68 17.70 -4.44
CA PRO A 53 12.09 18.66 -5.46
C PRO A 53 13.57 18.94 -5.20
N PRO A 54 14.44 18.88 -6.23
CA PRO A 54 15.85 19.15 -6.04
C PRO A 54 15.95 20.53 -5.38
N GLN A 55 16.47 20.56 -4.16
CA GLN A 55 16.66 21.79 -3.42
C GLN A 55 17.66 22.63 -4.22
N GLN A 56 17.13 23.60 -4.97
CA GLN A 56 17.91 24.51 -5.78
C GLN A 56 18.69 25.41 -4.81
N ASN A 57 19.98 25.13 -4.66
CA ASN A 57 20.97 26.05 -4.08
C ASN A 57 21.76 26.69 -5.21
#